data_AF-A0A928T934-F1
#
_entry.id   AF-A0A928T934-F1
#
_cell.length_a   1.000
_cell.length_b   1.000
_cell.length_c   1.000
_cell.angle_alpha   90.00
_cell.angle_beta   90.00
_cell.angle_gamma   90.00
#
_symmetry.space_group_name_H-M   'P 1'
#
loop_
_entity.id
_entity.type
_entity.pdbx_description
1 polymer ?
#
loop_
_entity_poly.entity_id
_entity_poly.type
_entity_poly.pdbx_seq_one_letter_code
_entity_poly.pdbx_strand_id
1 'polypeptide(L)'
;MQPTPSTSRLNNTGSCPTLRGALQTLNPGDPATVSLSVAGNTLHFLFGIPQGAQGGAGQDGGPGPVGPQGPPFAQAVVDGVTTLDPGQNAAVDVSFDGTQVHFTFSIPRGEPGAEGATGPPGEVSLADLNNGLETTLAQTSANTNAVGTLDAPFADPDSETLRQKMNELVLALRR
;
A
#
# COMPACT_ATOMS: atom_id res chain seq x y z
N MET A 1 91.36 18.52 -47.49
CA MET A 1 91.60 17.06 -47.53
C MET A 1 90.62 16.40 -46.58
N GLN A 2 89.65 15.65 -47.11
CA GLN A 2 88.59 14.98 -46.34
C GLN A 2 88.95 13.51 -46.14
N PRO A 3 88.71 12.93 -44.94
CA PRO A 3 88.51 11.50 -44.80
C PRO A 3 87.06 11.18 -44.37
N THR A 4 86.38 10.47 -45.27
CA THR A 4 85.39 9.37 -45.12
C THR A 4 84.62 9.15 -43.81
N PRO A 5 83.28 8.94 -43.87
CA PRO A 5 82.53 8.32 -42.78
C PRO A 5 82.72 6.80 -42.78
N SER A 6 83.18 6.22 -41.67
CA SER A 6 83.20 4.78 -41.46
C SER A 6 81.90 4.33 -40.81
N THR A 7 81.01 3.72 -41.59
CA THR A 7 79.79 3.08 -41.12
C THR A 7 80.14 1.70 -40.54
N SER A 8 80.29 1.60 -39.22
CA SER A 8 80.33 0.31 -38.54
C SER A 8 78.90 -0.20 -38.37
N ARG A 9 78.51 -1.13 -39.25
CA ARG A 9 77.27 -1.90 -39.19
C ARG A 9 77.33 -2.82 -37.96
N LEU A 10 76.60 -2.49 -36.90
CA LEU A 10 76.25 -3.47 -35.88
C LEU A 10 75.11 -4.35 -36.41
N ASN A 11 75.49 -5.51 -36.91
CA ASN A 11 74.61 -6.66 -37.06
C ASN A 11 74.22 -7.11 -35.64
N ASN A 12 73.03 -6.74 -35.17
CA ASN A 12 72.42 -7.33 -33.99
C ASN A 12 71.09 -7.96 -34.39
N THR A 13 71.16 -9.20 -34.87
CA THR A 13 70.00 -10.10 -34.97
C THR A 13 69.67 -10.65 -33.59
N GLY A 14 69.21 -9.77 -32.71
CA GLY A 14 68.65 -10.10 -31.40
C GLY A 14 67.22 -9.57 -31.37
N SER A 15 66.26 -10.45 -31.11
CA SER A 15 64.83 -10.18 -30.95
C SER A 15 64.60 -8.79 -30.37
N CYS A 16 63.80 -7.94 -31.03
CA CYS A 16 63.53 -6.58 -30.56
C CYS A 16 63.21 -6.61 -29.05
N PRO A 17 64.08 -6.05 -28.18
CA PRO A 17 63.89 -6.18 -26.75
C PRO A 17 62.57 -5.52 -26.39
N THR A 18 61.73 -6.25 -25.68
CA THR A 18 60.44 -5.70 -25.26
C THR A 18 60.71 -4.73 -24.11
N LEU A 19 60.18 -3.52 -24.21
CA LEU A 19 60.29 -2.53 -23.14
C LEU A 19 58.98 -2.49 -22.37
N ARG A 20 59.05 -2.61 -21.05
CA ARG A 20 57.89 -2.43 -20.17
C ARG A 20 58.22 -1.43 -19.08
N GLY A 21 57.33 -0.47 -18.89
CA GLY A 21 57.43 0.55 -17.85
C GLY A 21 56.32 0.41 -16.82
N ALA A 22 56.64 0.67 -15.56
CA ALA A 22 55.67 0.88 -14.49
C ALA A 22 55.99 2.19 -13.75
N LEU A 23 54.97 2.82 -13.18
CA LEU A 23 55.12 3.97 -12.29
C LEU A 23 54.75 3.59 -10.87
N GLN A 24 55.55 4.10 -9.92
CA GLN A 24 55.24 4.09 -8.51
C GLN A 24 55.27 5.52 -7.99
N THR A 25 54.18 5.92 -7.34
CA THR A 25 54.08 7.20 -6.67
C THR A 25 54.84 7.13 -5.33
N LEU A 26 55.81 8.03 -5.11
CA LEU A 26 56.61 8.14 -3.87
C LEU A 26 56.06 9.24 -2.96
N ASN A 27 56.52 9.32 -1.71
CA ASN A 27 56.06 10.37 -0.79
C ASN A 27 56.61 11.75 -1.22
N PRO A 28 55.94 12.86 -0.84
CA PRO A 28 56.48 14.19 -1.07
C PRO A 28 57.84 14.38 -0.41
N GLY A 29 58.81 14.90 -1.17
CA GLY A 29 60.18 15.14 -0.70
C GLY A 29 61.16 13.99 -0.89
N ASP A 30 60.69 12.78 -1.22
CA ASP A 30 61.57 11.70 -1.63
C ASP A 30 62.25 12.07 -2.97
N PRO A 31 63.50 11.65 -3.23
CA PRO A 31 64.13 11.84 -4.53
C PRO A 31 63.43 10.95 -5.58
N ALA A 32 63.28 11.46 -6.80
CA ALA A 32 62.83 10.65 -7.91
C ALA A 32 63.82 9.52 -8.20
N THR A 33 63.31 8.32 -8.49
CA THR A 33 64.14 7.13 -8.73
C THR A 33 63.82 6.46 -10.06
N VAL A 34 64.81 5.79 -10.62
CA VAL A 34 64.64 4.87 -11.75
C VAL A 34 65.38 3.58 -11.44
N SER A 35 64.72 2.44 -11.64
CA SER A 35 65.37 1.13 -11.57
C SER A 35 65.12 0.34 -12.86
N LEU A 36 66.13 -0.44 -13.25
CA LEU A 36 66.12 -1.29 -14.42
C LEU A 36 66.30 -2.74 -13.97
N SER A 37 65.41 -3.62 -14.42
CA SER A 37 65.55 -5.07 -14.27
C SER A 37 65.38 -5.76 -15.62
N VAL A 38 66.06 -6.89 -15.81
CA VAL A 38 66.03 -7.66 -17.04
C VAL A 38 65.37 -9.00 -16.77
N ALA A 39 64.28 -9.29 -17.47
CA ALA A 39 63.59 -10.58 -17.43
C ALA A 39 63.52 -11.17 -18.84
N GLY A 40 64.40 -12.12 -19.12
CA GLY A 40 64.59 -12.66 -20.48
C GLY A 40 65.03 -11.56 -21.45
N ASN A 41 64.28 -11.36 -22.54
CA ASN A 41 64.50 -10.30 -23.54
C ASN A 41 63.75 -8.99 -23.22
N THR A 42 63.16 -8.86 -22.02
CA THR A 42 62.37 -7.68 -21.64
C THR A 42 63.14 -6.82 -20.64
N LEU A 43 63.26 -5.53 -20.94
CA LEU A 43 63.75 -4.53 -19.99
C LEU A 43 62.57 -3.92 -19.25
N HIS A 44 62.60 -4.04 -17.93
CA HIS A 44 61.59 -3.49 -17.04
C HIS A 44 62.14 -2.23 -16.37
N PHE A 45 61.51 -1.10 -16.64
CA PHE A 45 61.79 0.17 -15.98
C PHE A 45 60.72 0.44 -14.92
N LEU A 46 61.15 0.79 -13.71
CA LEU A 46 60.27 1.32 -12.67
C LEU A 46 60.69 2.76 -12.37
N PHE A 47 59.73 3.67 -12.53
CA PHE A 47 59.93 5.09 -12.21
C PHE A 47 59.24 5.42 -10.90
N GLY A 48 60.03 5.85 -9.92
CA GLY A 48 59.54 6.40 -8.67
C GLY A 48 59.36 7.91 -8.81
N ILE A 49 58.12 8.38 -8.89
CA ILE A 49 57.79 9.79 -9.02
C ILE A 49 57.27 10.32 -7.68
N PRO A 50 57.96 11.28 -7.03
CA PRO A 50 57.50 11.90 -5.79
C PRO A 50 56.17 12.62 -6.01
N GLN A 51 55.24 12.46 -5.06
CA GLN A 51 54.06 13.31 -5.01
C GLN A 51 54.47 14.77 -4.85
N GLY A 52 53.69 15.67 -5.46
CA GLY A 52 53.79 17.08 -5.12
C GLY A 52 53.49 17.26 -3.63
N ALA A 53 54.19 18.19 -2.98
CA ALA A 53 53.82 18.58 -1.63
C ALA A 53 52.37 19.07 -1.63
N GLN A 54 51.60 18.65 -0.63
CA GLN A 54 50.28 19.23 -0.40
C GLN A 54 50.46 20.75 -0.25
N GLY A 55 49.75 21.53 -1.09
CA GLY A 55 49.78 22.98 -0.98
C GLY A 55 49.38 23.41 0.43
N GLY A 56 50.05 24.45 0.96
CA GLY A 56 49.63 25.03 2.24
C GLY A 56 48.16 25.46 2.20
N ALA A 57 47.50 25.52 3.35
CA ALA A 57 46.18 26.11 3.45
C ALA A 57 46.22 27.52 2.83
N GLY A 58 45.33 27.79 1.87
CA GLY A 58 45.18 29.15 1.35
C GLY A 58 44.83 30.11 2.48
N GLN A 59 45.23 31.38 2.37
CA GLN A 59 44.64 32.41 3.23
C GLN A 59 43.13 32.39 2.99
N ASP A 60 42.33 32.46 4.07
CA ASP A 60 40.88 32.53 3.94
C ASP A 60 40.53 33.67 2.98
N GLY A 61 39.89 33.33 1.87
CA GLY A 61 39.28 34.34 1.02
C GLY A 61 38.28 35.11 1.87
N GLY A 62 38.19 36.44 1.70
CA GLY A 62 37.09 37.20 2.28
C GLY A 62 35.74 36.53 1.93
N PRO A 63 34.67 36.77 2.72
CA PRO A 63 33.37 36.20 2.43
C PRO A 63 33.05 36.39 0.94
N GLY A 64 32.76 35.28 0.25
CA GLY A 64 32.33 35.35 -1.13
C GLY A 64 31.13 36.30 -1.25
N PRO A 65 30.90 36.93 -2.41
CA PRO A 65 29.66 37.68 -2.60
C PRO A 65 28.49 36.77 -2.22
N VAL A 66 27.50 37.34 -1.53
CA VAL A 66 26.24 36.64 -1.28
C VAL A 66 25.79 36.04 -2.60
N GLY A 67 25.61 34.72 -2.62
CA GLY A 67 25.13 34.03 -3.82
C GLY A 67 23.85 34.69 -4.31
N PRO A 68 23.55 34.65 -5.62
CA PRO A 68 22.27 35.16 -6.10
C PRO A 68 21.16 34.56 -5.24
N GLN A 69 20.23 35.41 -4.80
CA GLN A 69 19.02 34.93 -4.14
C GLN A 69 18.44 33.83 -5.04
N GLY A 70 18.22 32.64 -4.46
CA GLY A 70 17.60 31.55 -5.20
C GLY A 70 16.28 32.03 -5.81
N PRO A 71 15.79 31.40 -6.89
CA PRO A 71 14.47 31.71 -7.42
C PRO A 71 13.45 31.77 -6.28
N PRO A 72 12.49 32.72 -6.30
CA PRO A 72 11.43 32.75 -5.30
C PRO A 72 10.85 31.34 -5.15
N PHE A 73 10.56 30.93 -3.91
CA PHE A 73 9.89 29.66 -3.66
C PHE A 73 8.61 29.64 -4.49
N ALA A 74 8.54 28.68 -5.41
CA ALA A 74 7.36 28.50 -6.24
C ALA A 74 6.18 28.18 -5.33
N GLN A 75 5.07 28.92 -5.45
CA GLN A 75 3.88 28.64 -4.65
C GLN A 75 3.36 27.25 -5.04
N ALA A 76 2.96 26.43 -4.07
CA ALA A 76 2.44 25.10 -4.33
C ALA A 76 0.91 25.16 -4.54
N VAL A 77 0.44 24.56 -5.62
CA VAL A 77 -0.99 24.49 -5.98
C VAL A 77 -1.38 23.06 -6.28
N VAL A 78 -2.59 22.70 -5.85
CA VAL A 78 -3.21 21.41 -6.17
C VAL A 78 -4.17 21.63 -7.33
N ASP A 79 -3.86 21.05 -8.48
CA ASP A 79 -4.66 21.20 -9.70
C ASP A 79 -5.88 20.29 -9.69
N GLY A 80 -5.76 19.11 -9.07
CA GLY A 80 -6.87 18.17 -9.02
C GLY A 80 -6.62 16.92 -8.18
N VAL A 81 -7.73 16.28 -7.83
CA VAL A 81 -7.76 14.96 -7.20
C VAL A 81 -8.67 14.06 -8.02
N THR A 82 -8.13 12.96 -8.52
CA THR A 82 -8.89 11.92 -9.22
C THR A 82 -9.09 10.74 -8.29
N THR A 83 -10.33 10.27 -8.17
CA THR A 83 -10.62 9.02 -7.45
C THR A 83 -10.42 7.84 -8.38
N LEU A 84 -9.56 6.90 -7.98
CA LEU A 84 -9.33 5.65 -8.71
C LEU A 84 -10.21 4.53 -8.17
N ASP A 85 -10.32 3.44 -8.94
CA ASP A 85 -10.95 2.20 -8.50
C ASP A 85 -10.19 1.56 -7.33
N PRO A 86 -10.86 0.71 -6.52
CA PRO A 86 -10.21 -0.06 -5.46
C PRO A 86 -9.07 -0.92 -6.02
N GLY A 87 -8.00 -1.07 -5.26
CA GLY A 87 -6.83 -1.87 -5.65
C GLY A 87 -5.87 -1.21 -6.64
N GLN A 88 -6.20 -0.03 -7.19
CA GLN A 88 -5.23 0.75 -7.97
C GLN A 88 -4.18 1.41 -7.05
N ASN A 89 -3.01 1.74 -7.60
CA ASN A 89 -1.95 2.42 -6.86
C ASN A 89 -2.25 3.91 -6.75
N ALA A 90 -2.04 4.49 -5.56
CA ALA A 90 -2.03 5.94 -5.40
C ALA A 90 -0.82 6.55 -6.12
N ALA A 91 -1.02 7.72 -6.72
CA ALA A 91 0.02 8.45 -7.42
C ALA A 91 -0.10 9.96 -7.22
N VAL A 92 1.03 10.65 -7.36
CA VAL A 92 1.09 12.11 -7.42
C VAL A 92 1.95 12.51 -8.60
N ASP A 93 1.42 13.37 -9.45
CA ASP A 93 2.16 14.01 -10.52
C ASP A 93 2.54 15.44 -10.10
N VAL A 94 3.78 15.82 -10.40
CA VAL A 94 4.33 17.12 -10.05
C VAL A 94 4.86 17.81 -11.31
N SER A 95 4.42 19.05 -11.55
CA SER A 95 4.95 19.90 -12.61
C SER A 95 5.31 21.29 -12.09
N PHE A 96 6.26 21.95 -12.73
CA PHE A 96 6.66 23.31 -12.42
C PHE A 96 6.51 24.16 -13.68
N ASP A 97 5.68 25.19 -13.62
CA ASP A 97 5.37 26.06 -14.77
C ASP A 97 6.32 27.28 -14.89
N GLY A 98 7.32 27.37 -14.00
CA GLY A 98 8.22 28.52 -13.89
C GLY A 98 7.87 29.47 -12.74
N THR A 99 6.68 29.38 -12.17
CA THR A 99 6.19 30.23 -11.06
C THR A 99 5.62 29.41 -9.90
N GLN A 100 4.92 28.31 -10.18
CA GLN A 100 4.20 27.49 -9.20
C GLN A 100 4.51 26.00 -9.39
N VAL A 101 4.52 25.28 -8.27
CA VAL A 101 4.59 23.81 -8.28
C VAL A 101 3.17 23.28 -8.24
N HIS A 102 2.81 22.52 -9.26
CA HIS A 102 1.51 21.94 -9.47
C HIS A 102 1.52 20.48 -9.04
N PHE A 103 0.52 20.09 -8.24
CA PHE A 103 0.30 18.72 -7.80
C PHE A 103 -1.04 18.21 -8.32
N THR A 104 -1.03 17.02 -8.90
CA THR A 104 -2.25 16.27 -9.21
C THR A 104 -2.22 14.93 -8.48
N PHE A 105 -3.25 14.65 -7.68
CA PHE A 105 -3.33 13.42 -6.90
C PHE A 105 -4.27 12.42 -7.57
N SER A 106 -3.88 11.15 -7.56
CA SER A 106 -4.74 10.02 -7.90
C SER A 106 -4.87 9.13 -6.67
N ILE A 107 -6.08 9.07 -6.10
CA ILE A 107 -6.35 8.41 -4.82
C ILE A 107 -7.37 7.29 -5.02
N PRO A 108 -7.02 6.02 -4.76
CA PRO A 108 -7.96 4.90 -4.81
C PRO A 108 -9.08 5.03 -3.79
N ARG A 109 -10.31 4.71 -4.20
CA ARG A 109 -11.43 4.54 -3.27
C ARG A 109 -11.26 3.25 -2.47
N GLY A 110 -11.93 3.16 -1.32
CA GLY A 110 -11.98 1.93 -0.53
C GLY A 110 -12.71 0.79 -1.25
N GLU A 111 -12.39 -0.45 -0.88
CA GLU A 111 -13.17 -1.61 -1.29
C GLU A 111 -14.63 -1.47 -0.84
N PRO A 112 -15.59 -2.01 -1.61
CA PRO A 112 -16.97 -2.12 -1.15
C PRO A 112 -17.03 -2.78 0.23
N GLY A 113 -17.89 -2.27 1.10
CA GLY A 113 -18.15 -2.91 2.38
C GLY A 113 -18.72 -4.32 2.18
N ALA A 114 -18.55 -5.18 3.19
CA ALA A 114 -19.20 -6.48 3.21
C ALA A 114 -20.73 -6.33 3.10
N GLU A 115 -21.37 -7.32 2.49
CA GLU A 115 -22.83 -7.41 2.50
C GLU A 115 -23.35 -7.45 3.94
N GLY A 116 -24.46 -6.75 4.19
CA GLY A 116 -25.08 -6.75 5.51
C GLY A 116 -25.57 -8.15 5.90
N ALA A 117 -25.64 -8.43 7.20
CA ALA A 117 -26.22 -9.68 7.67
C ALA A 117 -27.69 -9.78 7.24
N THR A 118 -28.13 -10.97 6.84
CA THR A 118 -29.55 -11.26 6.63
C THR A 118 -30.34 -10.92 7.89
N GLY A 119 -31.46 -10.22 7.72
CA GLY A 119 -32.37 -9.92 8.83
C GLY A 119 -32.91 -11.20 9.50
N PRO A 120 -33.42 -11.11 10.74
CA PRO A 120 -34.04 -12.25 11.40
C PRO A 120 -35.24 -12.77 10.59
N PRO A 121 -35.53 -14.09 10.62
CA PRO A 121 -36.72 -14.65 10.00
C PRO A 121 -37.99 -13.98 10.54
N GLY A 122 -38.92 -13.61 9.66
CA GLY A 122 -40.22 -13.04 10.01
C GLY A 122 -41.32 -14.09 10.24
N GLU A 123 -40.97 -15.36 10.40
CA GLU A 123 -41.93 -16.44 10.49
C GLU A 123 -42.61 -16.50 11.86
N VAL A 124 -43.94 -16.65 11.84
CA VAL A 124 -44.73 -17.01 13.02
C VAL A 124 -44.53 -18.51 13.25
N SER A 125 -44.05 -18.90 14.43
CA SER A 125 -43.86 -20.31 14.72
C SER A 125 -45.20 -21.04 14.88
N LEU A 126 -45.22 -22.36 14.69
CA LEU A 126 -46.40 -23.17 15.02
C LEU A 126 -46.82 -23.00 16.49
N ALA A 127 -45.85 -22.74 17.39
CA ALA A 127 -46.13 -22.45 18.79
C ALA A 127 -46.85 -21.11 18.96
N ASP A 128 -46.42 -20.05 18.27
CA ASP A 128 -47.08 -18.75 18.31
C ASP A 128 -48.51 -18.83 17.76
N LEU A 129 -48.70 -19.61 16.69
CA LEU A 129 -50.02 -19.87 16.11
C LEU A 129 -50.93 -20.61 17.10
N ASN A 130 -50.43 -21.68 17.72
CA ASN A 130 -51.19 -22.44 18.71
C ASN A 130 -51.54 -21.59 19.93
N ASN A 131 -50.60 -20.80 20.45
CA ASN A 131 -50.83 -19.88 21.57
C ASN A 131 -51.90 -18.83 21.23
N GLY A 132 -51.86 -18.27 20.01
CA GLY A 132 -52.87 -17.33 19.53
C GLY A 132 -54.27 -17.96 19.41
N LEU A 133 -54.33 -19.20 18.91
CA LEU A 133 -55.59 -19.94 18.79
C LEU A 133 -56.18 -20.26 20.17
N GLU A 134 -55.38 -20.78 21.10
CA GLU A 134 -55.80 -21.07 22.48
C GLU A 134 -56.29 -19.81 23.19
N THR A 135 -55.59 -18.68 23.01
CA THR A 135 -56.01 -17.38 23.58
C THR A 135 -57.38 -16.96 23.03
N THR A 136 -57.59 -17.12 21.72
CA THR A 136 -58.86 -16.75 21.07
C THR A 136 -60.00 -17.67 21.52
N LEU A 137 -59.77 -18.99 21.58
CA LEU A 137 -60.76 -19.94 22.04
C LEU A 137 -61.14 -19.70 23.50
N ALA A 138 -60.18 -19.48 24.39
CA ALA A 138 -60.43 -19.17 25.80
C ALA A 138 -61.29 -17.91 25.98
N GLN A 139 -61.07 -16.88 25.17
CA GLN A 139 -61.91 -15.67 25.17
C GLN A 139 -63.34 -15.95 24.70
N THR A 140 -63.52 -16.81 23.69
CA THR A 140 -64.86 -17.21 23.23
C THR A 140 -65.58 -18.08 24.26
N SER A 141 -64.89 -19.00 24.93
CA SER A 141 -65.41 -19.82 26.02
C SER A 141 -65.81 -18.98 27.23
N ALA A 142 -65.09 -17.89 27.54
CA ALA A 142 -65.44 -17.02 28.66
C ALA A 142 -66.87 -16.45 28.53
N ASN A 143 -67.30 -16.14 27.31
CA ASN A 143 -68.66 -15.65 27.04
C ASN A 143 -69.74 -16.72 27.31
N THR A 144 -69.48 -17.99 27.00
CA THR A 144 -70.45 -19.08 27.19
C THR A 144 -70.37 -19.75 28.56
N ASN A 145 -69.20 -19.69 29.22
CA ASN A 145 -69.01 -20.14 30.60
C ASN A 145 -69.85 -19.31 31.60
N ALA A 146 -70.07 -18.03 31.32
CA ALA A 146 -70.91 -17.15 32.13
C ALA A 146 -72.43 -17.37 31.92
N VAL A 147 -72.83 -18.04 30.85
CA VAL A 147 -74.25 -18.31 30.54
C VAL A 147 -74.68 -19.59 31.24
N GLY A 148 -75.62 -19.51 32.19
CA GLY A 148 -76.18 -20.67 32.88
C GLY A 148 -77.08 -21.55 32.02
N THR A 149 -77.27 -22.81 32.42
CA THR A 149 -78.31 -23.68 31.86
C THR A 149 -79.68 -23.33 32.43
N LEU A 150 -80.74 -23.64 31.70
CA LEU A 150 -82.10 -23.57 32.22
C LEU A 150 -82.41 -24.88 32.94
N ASP A 151 -82.44 -24.90 34.27
CA ASP A 151 -82.60 -26.14 35.05
C ASP A 151 -84.06 -26.45 35.43
N ALA A 152 -84.97 -25.49 35.26
CA ALA A 152 -86.38 -25.67 35.55
C ALA A 152 -87.11 -26.33 34.37
N PRO A 153 -87.83 -27.45 34.58
CA PRO A 153 -88.58 -28.11 33.51
C PRO A 153 -89.82 -27.30 33.13
N PHE A 154 -90.18 -27.34 31.85
CA PHE A 154 -91.43 -26.76 31.38
C PHE A 154 -92.53 -27.83 31.25
N ALA A 155 -93.78 -27.42 31.49
CA ALA A 155 -94.93 -28.33 31.42
C ALA A 155 -95.32 -28.66 29.97
N ASP A 156 -95.05 -27.76 29.02
CA ASP A 156 -95.34 -27.95 27.60
C ASP A 156 -94.20 -28.75 26.92
N PRO A 157 -94.49 -29.87 26.23
CA PRO A 157 -93.48 -30.75 25.64
C PRO A 157 -92.53 -30.07 24.62
N ASP A 158 -93.04 -29.12 23.84
CA ASP A 158 -92.25 -28.44 22.81
C ASP A 158 -91.28 -27.45 23.47
N SER A 159 -91.74 -26.75 24.50
CA SER A 159 -90.90 -25.85 25.30
C SER A 159 -89.82 -26.59 26.10
N GLU A 160 -90.13 -27.80 26.60
CA GLU A 160 -89.16 -28.66 27.28
C GLU A 160 -88.10 -29.18 26.31
N THR A 161 -88.49 -29.53 25.09
CA THR A 161 -87.56 -29.92 24.01
C THR A 161 -86.62 -28.76 23.65
N LEU A 162 -87.16 -27.55 23.52
CA LEU A 162 -86.36 -26.36 23.25
C LEU A 162 -85.38 -26.05 24.38
N ARG A 163 -85.81 -26.18 25.64
CA ARG A 163 -84.94 -26.02 26.82
C ARG A 163 -83.76 -26.99 26.78
N GLN A 164 -84.03 -28.26 26.48
CA GLN A 164 -82.98 -29.29 26.39
C GLN A 164 -81.99 -28.95 25.27
N LYS A 165 -82.46 -28.50 24.10
CA LYS A 165 -81.58 -28.09 23.00
C LYS A 165 -80.76 -26.84 23.32
N MET A 166 -81.32 -25.88 24.07
CA MET A 166 -80.58 -24.72 24.55
C MET A 166 -79.46 -25.12 25.53
N ASN A 167 -79.73 -26.04 26.45
CA ASN A 167 -78.71 -26.54 27.38
C ASN A 167 -77.63 -27.35 26.64
N GLU A 168 -78.00 -28.17 25.67
CA GLU A 168 -77.05 -28.91 24.82
C GLU A 168 -76.12 -27.95 24.07
N LEU A 169 -76.67 -26.87 23.50
CA LEU A 169 -75.89 -25.84 22.81
C LEU A 169 -74.95 -25.09 23.76
N VAL A 170 -75.43 -24.65 24.93
CA VAL A 170 -74.61 -23.95 25.93
C VAL A 170 -73.45 -24.84 26.37
N LEU A 171 -73.70 -26.13 26.63
CA LEU A 171 -72.66 -27.07 27.01
C LEU A 171 -71.67 -27.36 25.87
N ALA A 172 -72.12 -27.44 24.62
CA ALA A 172 -71.26 -27.68 23.46
C ALA A 172 -70.33 -26.49 23.15
N LEU A 173 -70.71 -25.27 23.54
CA LEU A 173 -69.93 -24.06 23.32
C LEU A 173 -69.00 -23.70 24.48
N ARG A 174 -69.07 -24.40 25.62
CA ARG A 174 -68.07 -24.29 26.68
C ARG A 174 -66.87 -25.17 26.33
N ARG A 175 -65.69 -24.58 26.23
CA ARG A 175 -64.42 -25.29 26.06
C ARG A 175 -63.43 -24.84 27.11
#